data_AF-A0A1X7SJM4-F1
#
_entry.id   AF-A0A1X7SJM4-F1
#
_cell.length_a   1.000
_cell.length_b   1.000
_cell.length_c   1.000
_cell.angle_alpha   90.00
_cell.angle_beta   90.00
_cell.angle_gamma   90.00
#
_symmetry.space_group_name_H-M   'P 1'
#
loop_
_entity.id
_entity.type
_entity.pdbx_description
1 polymer ?
#
loop_
_entity_poly.entity_id
_entity_poly.type
_entity_poly.pdbx_seq_one_letter_code
_entity_poly.pdbx_strand_id
1 'polypeptide(L)'
;KWSSPNVTGDRPPPISSSTLTSITNDCAILFGGATPNGSSNNTYIVNFSQTSVNFSNLGVSKQKPKERRGHSSVFINSNLGQHLLVVGGLHMNDCWLLDINKRIWKQL
;
A
#
# COMPACT_ATOMS: atom_id res chain seq x y z
N LYS A 1 -9.50 -24.32 -4.34
CA LYS A 1 -8.61 -24.64 -5.48
C LYS A 1 -7.70 -23.45 -5.71
N TRP A 2 -6.38 -23.65 -5.80
CA TRP A 2 -5.46 -22.56 -6.15
C TRP A 2 -5.51 -22.29 -7.65
N SER A 3 -5.44 -21.01 -8.03
CA SER A 3 -5.40 -20.57 -9.42
C SER A 3 -4.50 -19.35 -9.56
N SER A 4 -3.86 -19.22 -10.72
CA SER A 4 -3.08 -18.05 -11.09
C SER A 4 -3.99 -17.05 -11.82
N PRO A 5 -4.26 -15.86 -11.27
CA PRO A 5 -5.03 -14.86 -11.97
C PRO A 5 -4.21 -14.23 -13.11
N ASN A 6 -4.89 -13.62 -14.08
CA ASN A 6 -4.25 -12.73 -15.05
C ASN A 6 -3.79 -11.45 -14.33
N VAL A 7 -2.52 -11.07 -14.49
CA VAL A 7 -1.93 -9.90 -13.82
C VAL A 7 -1.57 -8.83 -14.84
N THR A 8 -2.04 -7.60 -14.61
CA THR A 8 -1.84 -6.45 -15.51
C THR A 8 -1.42 -5.18 -14.76
N GLY A 9 -1.05 -4.14 -15.51
CA GLY A 9 -0.72 -2.81 -14.99
C GLY A 9 0.71 -2.66 -14.46
N ASP A 10 0.90 -1.72 -13.55
CA ASP A 10 2.17 -1.28 -12.98
C ASP A 10 2.67 -2.26 -11.91
N ARG A 11 2.95 -3.50 -12.31
CA ARG A 11 3.36 -4.56 -11.39
C ARG A 11 4.61 -4.13 -10.58
N PRO A 12 4.58 -4.21 -9.24
CA PRO A 12 5.76 -3.91 -8.44
C PRO A 12 6.87 -4.95 -8.72
N PRO A 13 8.14 -4.60 -8.49
CA PRO A 13 9.23 -5.59 -8.44
C PRO A 13 8.92 -6.71 -7.43
N PRO A 14 9.66 -7.84 -7.47
CA PRO A 14 9.59 -8.84 -6.41
C PRO A 14 9.68 -8.17 -5.03
N ILE A 15 8.73 -8.48 -4.15
CA ILE A 15 8.55 -7.74 -2.90
C ILE A 15 8.23 -8.66 -1.73
N SER A 16 8.80 -8.36 -0.57
CA SER A 16 8.53 -9.06 0.70
C SER A 16 8.40 -8.06 1.85
N SER A 17 7.79 -8.48 2.97
CA SER A 17 7.59 -7.61 4.15
C SER A 17 6.89 -6.26 3.86
N SER A 18 6.10 -6.22 2.79
CA SER A 18 5.15 -5.15 2.48
C SER A 18 3.85 -5.39 3.23
N THR A 19 2.96 -4.41 3.18
CA THR A 19 1.57 -4.58 3.62
C THR A 19 0.63 -4.53 2.42
N LEU A 20 -0.40 -5.39 2.42
CA LEU A 20 -1.50 -5.36 1.46
C LEU A 20 -2.80 -5.24 2.26
N THR A 21 -3.40 -4.06 2.25
CA THR A 21 -4.57 -3.73 3.07
C THR A 21 -5.81 -3.57 2.20
N SER A 22 -6.81 -4.43 2.38
CA SER A 22 -8.11 -4.30 1.72
C SER A 22 -8.79 -2.99 2.14
N ILE A 23 -9.35 -2.28 1.16
CA ILE A 23 -10.11 -1.02 1.35
C ILE A 23 -11.56 -1.16 0.86
N THR A 24 -11.82 -2.09 -0.07
CA THR A 24 -13.14 -2.57 -0.48
C THR A 24 -13.06 -4.08 -0.75
N ASN A 25 -14.17 -4.69 -1.17
CA ASN A 25 -14.24 -6.12 -1.47
C ASN A 25 -13.36 -6.54 -2.67
N ASP A 26 -13.00 -5.60 -3.53
CA ASP A 26 -12.30 -5.79 -4.80
C ASP A 26 -11.08 -4.88 -4.95
N CYS A 27 -10.71 -4.16 -3.89
CA CYS A 27 -9.61 -3.20 -3.91
C CYS A 27 -8.78 -3.26 -2.63
N ALA A 28 -7.46 -3.14 -2.79
CA ALA A 28 -6.49 -3.06 -1.70
C ALA A 28 -5.41 -2.03 -2.01
N ILE A 29 -4.71 -1.58 -0.97
CA ILE A 29 -3.49 -0.78 -1.09
C ILE A 29 -2.29 -1.65 -0.73
N LEU A 30 -1.32 -1.72 -1.63
CA LEU A 30 0.00 -2.26 -1.37
C LEU A 30 0.96 -1.12 -1.02
N PHE A 31 1.61 -1.20 0.14
CA PHE A 31 2.55 -0.19 0.58
C PHE A 31 3.90 -0.77 1.06
N GLY A 32 4.97 -0.09 0.65
CA GLY A 32 6.35 -0.36 1.06
C GLY A 32 6.79 -1.80 0.82
N GLY A 33 7.76 -2.27 1.62
CA GLY A 33 8.34 -3.62 1.52
C GLY A 33 9.80 -3.62 1.06
N ALA A 34 10.43 -4.77 1.12
CA ALA A 34 11.78 -5.01 0.62
C ALA A 34 11.73 -5.43 -0.86
N THR A 35 12.50 -4.76 -1.70
CA THR A 35 12.70 -5.07 -3.11
C THR A 35 14.18 -5.36 -3.37
N PRO A 36 14.56 -5.87 -4.56
CA PRO A 36 15.97 -6.03 -4.94
C PRO A 36 16.79 -4.73 -4.85
N ASN A 37 16.14 -3.56 -4.97
CA ASN A 37 16.78 -2.25 -4.93
C ASN A 37 16.80 -1.61 -3.53
N GLY A 38 16.36 -2.35 -2.49
CA GLY A 38 16.20 -1.84 -1.14
C GLY A 38 14.74 -1.73 -0.70
N SER A 39 14.52 -1.07 0.44
CA SER A 39 13.16 -0.82 0.94
C SER A 39 12.41 0.10 -0.02
N SER A 40 11.09 -0.02 -0.07
CA SER A 40 10.22 0.82 -0.90
C SER A 40 9.32 1.69 -0.03
N ASN A 41 8.88 2.82 -0.58
CA ASN A 41 7.72 3.59 -0.11
C ASN A 41 6.71 3.80 -1.24
N ASN A 42 6.76 2.98 -2.30
CA ASN A 42 5.76 3.03 -3.35
C ASN A 42 4.40 2.62 -2.78
N THR A 43 3.35 3.26 -3.28
CA THR A 43 1.97 3.00 -2.91
C THR A 43 1.23 2.62 -4.18
N TYR A 44 0.65 1.41 -4.20
CA TYR A 44 -0.14 0.93 -5.32
C TYR A 44 -1.58 0.73 -4.89
N ILE A 45 -2.51 1.06 -5.78
CA ILE A 45 -3.86 0.56 -5.71
C ILE A 45 -3.93 -0.77 -6.48
N VAL A 46 -4.53 -1.76 -5.87
CA VAL A 46 -4.62 -3.13 -6.39
C VAL A 46 -6.08 -3.48 -6.53
N ASN A 47 -6.58 -3.49 -7.77
CA ASN A 47 -7.93 -3.97 -8.06
C ASN A 47 -7.87 -5.46 -8.39
N PHE A 48 -8.74 -6.26 -7.81
CA PHE A 48 -8.73 -7.70 -7.99
C PHE A 48 -10.12 -8.30 -8.12
N SER A 49 -10.19 -9.39 -8.87
CA SER A 49 -11.36 -10.25 -9.02
C SER A 49 -10.93 -11.71 -8.81
N GLN A 50 -11.85 -12.66 -9.01
CA GLN A 50 -11.51 -14.08 -8.95
C GLN A 50 -10.44 -14.48 -9.98
N THR A 51 -10.38 -13.81 -11.13
CA THR A 51 -9.52 -14.22 -12.26
C THR A 51 -8.50 -13.16 -12.70
N SER A 52 -8.55 -11.96 -12.13
CA SER A 52 -7.69 -10.85 -12.55
C SER A 52 -7.15 -10.04 -11.37
N VAL A 53 -5.93 -9.52 -11.52
CA VAL A 53 -5.32 -8.53 -10.61
C VAL A 53 -4.70 -7.42 -11.45
N ASN A 54 -5.01 -6.17 -11.13
CA ASN A 54 -4.43 -5.00 -11.77
C ASN A 54 -3.73 -4.14 -10.71
N PHE A 55 -2.46 -3.81 -10.97
CA PHE A 55 -1.70 -2.87 -10.16
C PHE A 55 -1.68 -1.51 -10.86
N SER A 56 -1.88 -0.45 -10.09
CA SER A 56 -1.70 0.92 -10.59
C SER A 56 -0.98 1.74 -9.52
N ASN A 57 -0.01 2.57 -9.93
CA ASN A 57 0.60 3.50 -8.99
C ASN A 57 -0.47 4.48 -8.46
N LEU A 58 -0.58 4.63 -7.14
CA LEU A 58 -1.61 5.49 -6.56
C LEU A 58 -1.33 6.98 -6.84
N GLY A 59 -0.09 7.37 -7.15
CA GLY A 59 0.28 8.75 -7.45
C GLY A 59 0.12 9.67 -6.23
N VAL A 60 0.86 9.37 -5.17
CA VAL A 60 0.78 10.10 -3.89
C VAL A 60 1.62 11.39 -3.88
N SER A 61 1.38 12.24 -2.88
CA SER A 61 2.14 13.47 -2.63
C SER A 61 3.66 13.26 -2.51
N LYS A 62 4.43 14.34 -2.77
CA LYS A 62 5.90 14.35 -2.59
C LYS A 62 6.31 14.07 -1.15
N GLN A 63 5.61 14.66 -0.17
CA GLN A 63 5.74 14.30 1.22
C GLN A 63 5.12 12.91 1.42
N LYS A 64 5.93 11.96 1.89
CA LYS A 64 5.53 10.57 2.11
C LYS A 64 6.46 9.91 3.13
N PRO A 65 6.09 8.75 3.71
CA PRO A 65 6.94 8.04 4.65
C PRO A 65 8.26 7.65 4.00
N LYS A 66 9.34 7.60 4.80
CA LYS A 66 10.60 6.97 4.35
C LYS A 66 10.35 5.52 3.91
N GLU A 67 11.16 5.06 2.97
CA GLU A 67 11.22 3.66 2.53
C GLU A 67 11.28 2.72 3.72
N ARG A 68 10.38 1.73 3.76
CA ARG A 68 10.22 0.87 4.93
C ARG A 68 9.72 -0.52 4.58
N ARG A 69 10.00 -1.46 5.47
CA ARG A 69 9.58 -2.87 5.42
C ARG A 69 9.26 -3.37 6.83
N GLY A 70 8.47 -4.42 6.93
CA GLY A 70 8.07 -5.00 8.22
C GLY A 70 7.24 -4.04 9.06
N HIS A 71 6.50 -3.15 8.41
CA HIS A 71 5.57 -2.22 9.05
C HIS A 71 4.18 -2.85 9.15
N SER A 72 3.29 -2.21 9.91
CA SER A 72 1.88 -2.58 9.94
C SER A 72 1.04 -1.51 9.28
N SER A 73 -0.10 -1.90 8.70
CA SER A 73 -1.06 -0.97 8.14
C SER A 73 -2.50 -1.43 8.36
N VAL A 74 -3.41 -0.47 8.45
CA VAL A 74 -4.84 -0.73 8.64
C VAL A 74 -5.67 0.32 7.88
N PHE A 75 -6.77 -0.15 7.29
CA PHE A 75 -7.77 0.71 6.67
C PHE A 75 -8.70 1.29 7.74
N ILE A 76 -8.90 2.60 7.70
CA ILE A 76 -9.77 3.32 8.61
C ILE A 76 -10.80 4.08 7.77
N ASN A 77 -12.07 3.71 7.90
CA ASN A 77 -13.18 4.46 7.35
C ASN A 77 -13.88 5.22 8.47
N SER A 78 -13.88 6.55 8.40
CA SER A 78 -14.43 7.43 9.44
C SER A 78 -15.16 8.62 8.82
N ASN A 79 -15.77 9.46 9.66
CA ASN A 79 -16.42 10.69 9.24
C ASN A 79 -15.46 11.69 8.55
N LEU A 80 -14.15 11.53 8.73
CA LEU A 80 -13.12 12.34 8.08
C LEU A 80 -12.71 11.79 6.71
N GLY A 81 -13.23 10.62 6.32
CA GLY A 81 -12.92 9.93 5.08
C GLY A 81 -12.17 8.61 5.27
N GLN A 82 -11.72 8.08 4.13
CA GLN A 82 -11.03 6.81 3.99
C GLN A 82 -9.52 7.02 4.10
N HIS A 83 -8.91 6.32 5.06
CA HIS A 83 -7.50 6.47 5.35
C HIS A 83 -6.79 5.12 5.45
N LEU A 84 -5.50 5.14 5.15
CA LEU A 84 -4.58 4.07 5.50
C LEU A 84 -3.65 4.58 6.61
N LEU A 85 -3.73 3.98 7.79
CA LEU A 85 -2.76 4.21 8.86
C LEU A 85 -1.60 3.22 8.67
N VAL A 86 -0.37 3.74 8.69
CA VAL A 86 0.86 2.95 8.68
C VAL A 86 1.65 3.24 9.95
N VAL A 87 2.08 2.20 10.65
CA VAL A 87 2.80 2.30 11.92
C VAL A 87 4.13 1.58 11.83
N GLY A 88 5.20 2.29 12.19
CA GLY A 88 6.53 1.74 12.38
C GLY A 88 7.10 1.07 11.13
N GLY A 89 7.80 -0.04 11.35
CA GLY A 89 8.70 -0.70 10.41
C GLY A 89 10.07 -0.94 11.03
N LEU A 90 10.91 -1.70 10.34
CA LEU A 90 12.27 -1.97 10.81
C LEU A 90 13.04 -0.65 11.03
N HIS A 91 13.41 -0.36 12.28
CA HIS A 91 14.05 0.89 12.73
C HIS A 91 13.22 2.17 12.55
N MET A 92 11.88 2.06 12.50
CA MET A 92 10.98 3.20 12.39
C MET A 92 10.11 3.31 13.66
N ASN A 93 9.95 4.53 14.16
CA ASN A 93 9.11 4.85 15.33
C ASN A 93 8.02 5.89 14.99
N ASP A 94 7.74 6.09 13.71
CA ASP A 94 6.77 7.08 13.21
C ASP A 94 5.45 6.43 12.80
N CYS A 95 4.41 7.26 12.76
CA CYS A 95 3.09 6.92 12.27
C CYS A 95 2.73 7.83 11.10
N TRP A 96 2.06 7.27 10.09
CA TRP A 96 1.67 8.01 8.91
C TRP A 96 0.23 7.68 8.52
N LEU A 97 -0.51 8.71 8.13
CA LEU A 97 -1.87 8.60 7.64
C LEU A 97 -1.90 9.02 6.17
N LEU A 98 -2.37 8.13 5.29
CA LEU A 98 -2.70 8.44 3.91
C LEU A 98 -4.18 8.74 3.82
N ASP A 99 -4.56 9.95 3.41
CA ASP A 99 -5.91 10.22 2.90
C ASP A 99 -5.99 9.62 1.50
N ILE A 100 -6.78 8.55 1.33
CA ILE A 100 -6.79 7.75 0.09
C ILE A 100 -7.40 8.56 -1.07
N ASN A 101 -8.43 9.34 -0.79
CA ASN A 101 -9.13 10.14 -1.78
C ASN A 101 -8.27 11.31 -2.23
N LYS A 102 -7.63 12.00 -1.28
CA LYS A 102 -6.74 13.13 -1.59
C LYS A 102 -5.35 12.69 -2.05
N ARG A 103 -4.98 11.43 -1.80
CA ARG A 103 -3.66 10.84 -2.10
C ARG A 103 -2.50 11.58 -1.41
N ILE A 104 -2.75 12.07 -0.21
CA ILE A 104 -1.79 12.86 0.57
C ILE A 104 -1.41 12.09 1.83
N TRP A 105 -0.10 11.96 2.05
CA TRP A 105 0.44 11.45 3.30
C TRP A 105 0.64 12.58 4.32
N LYS A 106 0.28 12.30 5.57
CA LYS A 106 0.54 13.15 6.72
C LYS A 106 1.21 12.33 7.82
N GLN A 107 2.34 12.79 8.33
CA GLN A 107 2.94 12.21 9.52
C GLN A 107 2.10 12.59 10.74
N LEU A 108 1.85 11.63 11.63
CA LEU A 108 1.16 11.83 12.90
C LEU A 108 2.16 12.04 14.04
#